data_AF-A0A2W6Y6I2-F1
#
_entry.id   AF-A0A2W6Y6I2-F1
#
_cell.length_a   1.000
_cell.length_b   1.000
_cell.length_c   1.000
_cell.angle_alpha   90.00
_cell.angle_beta   90.00
_cell.angle_gamma   90.00
#
_symmetry.space_group_name_H-M   'P 1'
#
loop_
_entity.id
_entity.type
_entity.pdbx_description
1 polymer ?
#
loop_
_entity_poly.entity_id
_entity_poly.type
_entity_poly.pdbx_seq_one_letter_code
_entity_poly.pdbx_strand_id
1 'polypeptide(L)'
;MATFILTDGPDVFPGLGQDNSGNDTIVGGGGDDFIDGGTGTDIFVSGPGNDTFIGGGGTDLDTADYSADPGPIRVNQRENAYQAGIPPDTVYDGFGGIDSIPAVRNIIGSAFADDIRGGGHANRLDGGAGDDYIFGFDGRDTIIGGAGNDALDGGNGIDTAVFAGARSSYAVSVAPDGTVTVTNTAAPAGTDTDTLANFEFVEFGDGTVSMAQLTGDPLRAPVGTKAAGPGAEALAGDAAGTVKESFFFDTGLMLGLGKDSIASFGKTDYVLTTSRIFDGNKDGIVEFGKNGLLDLPGATGVSPANPFEASATGQVSMKNAAGQAITKLHYDGTVSHDGVDYYVYSQIGSGVTLADVVFA
;
A
#
# COMPACT_ATOMS: atom_id res chain seq x y z
N MET A 1 -6.78 -21.87 15.39
CA MET A 1 -7.43 -22.50 14.22
C MET A 1 -8.21 -23.71 14.67
N ALA A 2 -9.21 -23.40 15.48
CA ALA A 2 -10.43 -24.15 15.57
C ALA A 2 -11.37 -23.71 14.42
N THR A 3 -12.34 -24.57 14.11
CA THR A 3 -13.46 -24.23 13.23
C THR A 3 -14.74 -24.46 14.01
N PHE A 4 -15.58 -23.44 14.07
CA PHE A 4 -16.89 -23.47 14.70
C PHE A 4 -17.96 -23.38 13.62
N ILE A 5 -19.01 -24.20 13.75
CA ILE A 5 -20.15 -24.21 12.84
C ILE A 5 -21.39 -24.03 13.72
N LEU A 6 -22.07 -22.91 13.53
CA LEU A 6 -23.30 -22.57 14.25
C LEU A 6 -24.51 -23.25 13.58
N THR A 7 -25.66 -23.17 14.23
CA THR A 7 -26.89 -23.86 13.83
C THR A 7 -27.74 -23.01 12.89
N ASP A 8 -28.89 -23.54 12.45
CA ASP A 8 -29.82 -22.83 11.56
C ASP A 8 -30.77 -21.86 12.30
N GLY A 9 -30.50 -21.55 13.58
CA GLY A 9 -31.28 -20.60 14.36
C GLY A 9 -30.39 -19.65 15.15
N PRO A 10 -30.96 -18.58 15.74
CA PRO A 10 -30.18 -17.53 16.39
C PRO A 10 -29.23 -18.06 17.45
N ASP A 11 -27.94 -17.87 17.21
CA ASP A 11 -26.85 -18.31 18.05
C ASP A 11 -26.13 -17.12 18.70
N VAL A 12 -25.57 -17.38 19.88
CA VAL A 12 -24.69 -16.44 20.57
C VAL A 12 -23.37 -17.16 20.81
N PHE A 13 -22.33 -16.68 20.15
CA PHE A 13 -20.95 -17.11 20.35
C PHE A 13 -20.19 -15.98 21.06
N PRO A 14 -20.30 -15.87 22.40
CA PRO A 14 -19.53 -14.89 23.14
C PRO A 14 -18.10 -15.40 23.22
N GLY A 15 -17.10 -14.62 22.81
CA GLY A 15 -15.66 -14.92 22.89
C GLY A 15 -15.10 -15.16 24.30
N LEU A 16 -15.95 -15.52 25.27
CA LEU A 16 -15.62 -15.82 26.65
C LEU A 16 -15.51 -17.34 26.87
N GLY A 17 -14.30 -17.88 26.68
CA GLY A 17 -13.75 -18.72 27.75
C GLY A 17 -13.10 -20.06 27.46
N GLN A 18 -12.60 -20.43 26.27
CA GLN A 18 -11.66 -21.58 26.19
C GLN A 18 -10.52 -21.50 25.14
N ASP A 19 -10.47 -20.52 24.23
CA ASP A 19 -9.42 -20.45 23.18
C ASP A 19 -9.07 -19.04 22.65
N ASN A 20 -9.49 -17.97 23.34
CA ASN A 20 -9.35 -16.52 23.07
C ASN A 20 -7.91 -15.98 22.78
N SER A 21 -7.18 -16.54 21.83
CA SER A 21 -5.88 -16.10 21.28
C SER A 21 -5.55 -16.81 19.96
N GLY A 22 -6.51 -17.54 19.40
CA GLY A 22 -6.35 -18.33 18.19
C GLY A 22 -6.84 -17.58 16.97
N ASN A 23 -6.25 -17.87 15.82
CA ASN A 23 -6.86 -17.50 14.54
C ASN A 23 -7.91 -18.55 14.21
N ASP A 24 -9.19 -18.23 14.30
CA ASP A 24 -10.28 -19.19 14.19
C ASP A 24 -11.17 -18.92 12.97
N THR A 25 -11.96 -19.93 12.60
CA THR A 25 -12.95 -19.80 11.53
C THR A 25 -14.32 -20.12 12.10
N ILE A 26 -15.26 -19.19 11.98
CA ILE A 26 -16.60 -19.30 12.54
C ILE A 26 -17.60 -19.20 11.39
N VAL A 27 -18.39 -20.25 11.18
CA VAL A 27 -19.45 -20.29 10.17
C VAL A 27 -20.77 -19.94 10.83
N GLY A 28 -21.37 -18.82 10.40
CA GLY A 28 -22.59 -18.24 10.98
C GLY A 28 -23.79 -19.18 10.97
N GLY A 29 -23.91 -20.07 9.97
CA GLY A 29 -25.10 -20.94 9.90
C GLY A 29 -26.27 -20.13 9.36
N GLY A 30 -27.41 -20.09 10.04
CA GLY A 30 -28.46 -19.15 9.70
C GLY A 30 -29.28 -18.76 10.91
N GLY A 31 -30.12 -17.72 10.79
CA GLY A 31 -30.72 -17.05 11.95
C GLY A 31 -30.07 -15.69 12.15
N ASP A 32 -30.45 -14.94 13.18
CA ASP A 32 -29.79 -13.66 13.49
C ASP A 32 -28.75 -13.92 14.59
N ASP A 33 -27.47 -14.00 14.22
CA ASP A 33 -26.39 -14.47 15.09
C ASP A 33 -25.58 -13.34 15.74
N PHE A 34 -25.06 -13.60 16.94
CA PHE A 34 -24.13 -12.70 17.62
C PHE A 34 -22.81 -13.42 17.88
N ILE A 35 -21.77 -13.05 17.15
CA ILE A 35 -20.47 -13.72 17.13
C ILE A 35 -19.38 -12.73 17.52
N ASP A 36 -18.60 -13.08 18.53
CA ASP A 36 -17.40 -12.35 18.94
C ASP A 36 -16.17 -13.26 18.79
N GLY A 37 -15.28 -12.90 17.86
CA GLY A 37 -14.06 -13.66 17.56
C GLY A 37 -13.04 -13.63 18.70
N GLY A 38 -13.08 -12.58 19.55
CA GLY A 38 -12.06 -12.38 20.55
C GLY A 38 -10.74 -11.91 19.94
N THR A 39 -9.61 -12.29 20.52
CA THR A 39 -8.28 -11.90 19.99
C THR A 39 -7.73 -12.94 19.03
N GLY A 40 -6.91 -12.51 18.07
CA GLY A 40 -6.42 -13.37 17.01
C GLY A 40 -7.00 -12.92 15.67
N THR A 41 -6.47 -13.43 14.57
CA THR A 41 -7.01 -13.10 13.23
C THR A 41 -8.06 -14.14 12.84
N ASP A 42 -9.31 -13.74 12.91
CA ASP A 42 -10.46 -14.62 12.71
C ASP A 42 -11.07 -14.47 11.32
N ILE A 43 -11.79 -15.52 10.90
CA ILE A 43 -12.58 -15.54 9.68
C ILE A 43 -14.04 -15.85 10.05
N PHE A 44 -14.93 -14.90 9.78
CA PHE A 44 -16.38 -15.06 9.90
C PHE A 44 -16.94 -15.41 8.53
N VAL A 45 -17.44 -16.63 8.36
CA VAL A 45 -18.13 -17.05 7.13
C VAL A 45 -19.60 -16.75 7.30
N SER A 46 -20.15 -15.96 6.37
CA SER A 46 -21.54 -15.49 6.38
C SER A 46 -22.58 -16.62 6.32
N GLY A 47 -23.82 -16.27 6.65
CA GLY A 47 -25.00 -17.11 6.60
C GLY A 47 -26.27 -16.27 6.35
N PRO A 48 -27.44 -16.89 6.16
CA PRO A 48 -28.69 -16.14 6.06
C PRO A 48 -29.09 -15.60 7.43
N GLY A 49 -29.29 -14.29 7.55
CA GLY A 49 -29.52 -13.70 8.86
C GLY A 49 -29.40 -12.19 8.85
N ASN A 50 -29.63 -11.54 9.99
CA ASN A 50 -29.01 -10.26 10.28
C ASN A 50 -28.01 -10.49 11.40
N ASP A 51 -26.76 -10.71 11.02
CA ASP A 51 -25.75 -11.18 11.95
C ASP A 51 -24.91 -10.05 12.53
N THR A 52 -24.22 -10.33 13.62
CA THR A 52 -23.24 -9.43 14.22
C THR A 52 -21.92 -10.15 14.37
N PHE A 53 -20.91 -9.75 13.60
CA PHE A 53 -19.54 -10.26 13.66
C PHE A 53 -18.63 -9.21 14.32
N ILE A 54 -18.14 -9.50 15.51
CA ILE A 54 -17.24 -8.62 16.26
C ILE A 54 -15.83 -9.18 16.17
N GLY A 55 -14.92 -8.48 15.48
CA GLY A 55 -13.50 -8.86 15.35
C GLY A 55 -12.66 -8.64 16.62
N GLY A 56 -13.26 -8.51 17.81
CA GLY A 56 -12.55 -8.35 19.08
C GLY A 56 -11.66 -7.11 19.31
N GLY A 57 -11.44 -6.26 18.30
CA GLY A 57 -10.66 -5.01 18.40
C GLY A 57 -9.14 -5.24 18.47
N GLY A 58 -8.34 -4.17 18.62
CA GLY A 58 -6.87 -4.28 18.71
C GLY A 58 -6.17 -4.18 17.35
N THR A 59 -5.09 -4.95 17.11
CA THR A 59 -4.31 -4.94 15.85
C THR A 59 -4.62 -6.12 14.93
N ASP A 60 -5.64 -6.91 15.29
CA ASP A 60 -5.93 -8.19 14.64
C ASP A 60 -6.62 -8.00 13.28
N LEU A 61 -6.35 -8.87 12.31
CA LEU A 61 -6.72 -8.68 10.89
C LEU A 61 -7.93 -9.53 10.51
N ASP A 62 -9.03 -9.36 11.22
CA ASP A 62 -10.23 -10.19 11.03
C ASP A 62 -10.88 -10.00 9.68
N THR A 63 -11.42 -11.10 9.15
CA THR A 63 -12.04 -11.20 7.83
C THR A 63 -13.50 -11.59 7.95
N ALA A 64 -14.38 -10.85 7.28
CA ALA A 64 -15.71 -11.36 6.94
C ALA A 64 -15.69 -11.92 5.51
N ASP A 65 -16.12 -13.17 5.38
CA ASP A 65 -16.10 -13.97 4.15
C ASP A 65 -17.53 -14.22 3.67
N TYR A 66 -17.88 -13.53 2.59
CA TYR A 66 -19.16 -13.62 1.88
C TYR A 66 -19.07 -14.42 0.57
N SER A 67 -17.97 -15.16 0.36
CA SER A 67 -17.72 -15.87 -0.90
C SER A 67 -18.77 -16.94 -1.26
N ALA A 68 -19.52 -17.41 -0.27
CA ALA A 68 -20.60 -18.39 -0.44
C ALA A 68 -22.00 -17.77 -0.62
N ASP A 69 -22.11 -16.44 -0.57
CA ASP A 69 -23.41 -15.77 -0.66
C ASP A 69 -24.07 -15.96 -2.03
N PRO A 70 -25.40 -16.12 -2.08
CA PRO A 70 -26.13 -16.41 -3.32
C PRO A 70 -26.46 -15.15 -4.14
N GLY A 71 -25.95 -13.99 -3.76
CA GLY A 71 -26.18 -12.71 -4.41
C GLY A 71 -25.12 -11.67 -4.06
N PRO A 72 -25.17 -10.48 -4.67
CA PRO A 72 -24.17 -9.45 -4.47
C PRO A 72 -24.29 -8.81 -3.09
N ILE A 73 -23.16 -8.42 -2.54
CA ILE A 73 -23.06 -7.72 -1.26
C ILE A 73 -22.85 -6.22 -1.45
N ARG A 74 -23.23 -5.44 -0.42
CA ARG A 74 -22.81 -4.04 -0.31
C ARG A 74 -22.21 -3.77 1.05
N VAL A 75 -20.91 -3.52 1.08
CA VAL A 75 -20.15 -3.23 2.30
C VAL A 75 -20.03 -1.74 2.51
N ASN A 76 -20.19 -1.32 3.76
CA ASN A 76 -19.92 0.04 4.19
C ASN A 76 -19.19 -0.01 5.53
N GLN A 77 -17.86 -0.08 5.48
CA GLN A 77 -17.01 0.21 6.62
C GLN A 77 -16.81 1.73 6.72
N ARG A 78 -16.74 2.25 7.94
CA ARG A 78 -16.52 3.69 8.18
C ARG A 78 -15.12 3.94 8.74
N GLU A 79 -14.68 5.19 8.58
CA GLU A 79 -13.37 5.71 9.00
C GLU A 79 -13.01 5.45 10.48
N ASN A 80 -13.99 5.21 11.36
CA ASN A 80 -13.78 5.16 12.80
C ASN A 80 -13.92 3.75 13.38
N ALA A 81 -12.86 3.32 14.08
CA ALA A 81 -12.85 2.17 14.97
C ALA A 81 -14.10 2.11 15.87
N TYR A 82 -14.54 0.89 16.21
CA TYR A 82 -15.69 0.62 17.08
C TYR A 82 -15.73 1.55 18.32
N GLN A 83 -16.66 2.51 18.30
CA GLN A 83 -16.95 3.41 19.42
C GLN A 83 -18.42 3.29 19.79
N ALA A 84 -18.69 3.08 21.08
CA ALA A 84 -20.05 2.98 21.60
C ALA A 84 -20.88 4.23 21.23
N GLY A 85 -21.98 4.02 20.48
CA GLY A 85 -22.88 5.09 20.02
C GLY A 85 -22.66 5.56 18.58
N ILE A 86 -21.63 5.07 17.90
CA ILE A 86 -21.51 5.15 16.43
C ILE A 86 -22.19 3.89 15.87
N PRO A 87 -23.05 3.97 14.83
CA PRO A 87 -23.61 2.77 14.23
C PRO A 87 -22.48 1.82 13.77
N PRO A 88 -22.65 0.50 13.77
CA PRO A 88 -21.59 -0.44 13.37
C PRO A 88 -21.37 -0.45 11.86
N ASP A 89 -20.19 -0.86 11.41
CA ASP A 89 -19.93 -1.15 9.99
C ASP A 89 -20.92 -2.22 9.50
N THR A 90 -21.43 -2.10 8.27
CA THR A 90 -22.55 -2.92 7.80
C THR A 90 -22.28 -3.58 6.47
N VAL A 91 -22.84 -4.78 6.27
CA VAL A 91 -22.92 -5.46 4.98
C VAL A 91 -24.38 -5.77 4.67
N TYR A 92 -24.86 -5.33 3.51
CA TYR A 92 -26.08 -5.91 2.93
C TYR A 92 -25.65 -7.20 2.24
N ASP A 93 -26.08 -8.35 2.74
CA ASP A 93 -25.61 -9.65 2.28
C ASP A 93 -26.34 -10.12 1.00
N GLY A 94 -25.91 -11.25 0.45
CA GLY A 94 -26.54 -11.91 -0.69
C GLY A 94 -27.78 -12.73 -0.35
N PHE A 95 -28.07 -12.94 0.94
CA PHE A 95 -29.28 -13.62 1.42
C PHE A 95 -30.49 -12.68 1.61
N GLY A 96 -30.26 -11.35 1.55
CA GLY A 96 -31.26 -10.30 1.74
C GLY A 96 -31.32 -9.73 3.16
N GLY A 97 -30.38 -10.11 4.02
CA GLY A 97 -30.14 -9.60 5.37
C GLY A 97 -29.20 -8.40 5.43
N ILE A 98 -28.97 -7.93 6.65
CA ILE A 98 -28.00 -6.87 6.95
C ILE A 98 -27.17 -7.29 8.16
N ASP A 99 -25.88 -7.48 7.93
CA ASP A 99 -24.94 -7.79 8.98
C ASP A 99 -24.28 -6.53 9.54
N SER A 100 -23.86 -6.65 10.79
CA SER A 100 -23.04 -5.68 11.51
C SER A 100 -21.66 -6.28 11.75
N ILE A 101 -20.61 -5.67 11.20
CA ILE A 101 -19.24 -6.20 11.20
C ILE A 101 -18.23 -5.30 11.95
N PRO A 102 -18.52 -4.84 13.18
CA PRO A 102 -17.62 -3.92 13.87
C PRO A 102 -16.22 -4.53 14.10
N ALA A 103 -15.21 -3.68 13.86
CA ALA A 103 -13.80 -4.03 14.03
C ALA A 103 -13.27 -5.14 13.10
N VAL A 104 -14.07 -5.62 12.15
CA VAL A 104 -13.60 -6.43 11.02
C VAL A 104 -12.91 -5.51 10.01
N ARG A 105 -11.74 -5.91 9.49
CA ARG A 105 -10.97 -5.10 8.54
C ARG A 105 -10.98 -5.66 7.13
N ASN A 106 -10.99 -6.98 7.01
CA ASN A 106 -10.85 -7.62 5.71
C ASN A 106 -12.21 -8.11 5.23
N ILE A 107 -12.41 -8.04 3.92
CA ILE A 107 -13.62 -8.50 3.26
C ILE A 107 -13.22 -9.43 2.13
N ILE A 108 -13.93 -10.54 2.04
CA ILE A 108 -14.01 -11.35 0.83
C ILE A 108 -15.45 -11.24 0.35
N GLY A 109 -15.61 -10.72 -0.87
CA GLY A 109 -16.87 -10.58 -1.58
C GLY A 109 -17.41 -11.91 -2.08
N SER A 110 -18.48 -11.83 -2.86
CA SER A 110 -19.24 -12.93 -3.41
C SER A 110 -18.73 -13.33 -4.82
N ALA A 111 -19.52 -14.11 -5.55
CA ALA A 111 -19.29 -14.40 -6.96
C ALA A 111 -20.16 -13.53 -7.90
N PHE A 112 -20.69 -12.42 -7.38
CA PHE A 112 -21.56 -11.48 -8.07
C PHE A 112 -20.99 -10.06 -8.01
N ALA A 113 -21.58 -9.14 -8.78
CA ALA A 113 -21.17 -7.74 -8.81
C ALA A 113 -21.41 -7.01 -7.47
N ASP A 114 -20.34 -6.85 -6.69
CA ASP A 114 -20.35 -6.31 -5.35
C ASP A 114 -20.03 -4.80 -5.30
N ASP A 115 -20.47 -4.11 -4.24
CA ASP A 115 -20.05 -2.74 -3.89
C ASP A 115 -19.35 -2.79 -2.54
N ILE A 116 -18.03 -2.87 -2.55
CA ILE A 116 -17.19 -3.01 -1.36
C ILE A 116 -16.55 -1.67 -1.03
N ARG A 117 -16.89 -1.12 0.13
CA ARG A 117 -16.29 0.11 0.64
C ARG A 117 -15.59 -0.17 1.95
N GLY A 118 -14.26 -0.05 1.93
CA GLY A 118 -13.34 -0.15 3.05
C GLY A 118 -13.54 0.96 4.07
N GLY A 119 -12.59 1.09 5.00
CA GLY A 119 -12.68 1.95 6.17
C GLY A 119 -11.55 2.97 6.25
N GLY A 120 -11.21 3.37 7.48
CA GLY A 120 -10.07 4.26 7.76
C GLY A 120 -8.80 3.52 8.19
N HIS A 121 -8.74 2.22 7.92
CA HIS A 121 -7.70 1.31 8.37
C HIS A 121 -7.10 0.61 7.17
N ALA A 122 -5.90 0.04 7.32
CA ALA A 122 -5.36 -0.86 6.29
C ALA A 122 -6.30 -2.07 6.13
N ASN A 123 -6.92 -2.18 4.95
CA ASN A 123 -7.85 -3.22 4.58
C ASN A 123 -7.24 -4.18 3.56
N ARG A 124 -7.62 -5.45 3.64
CA ARG A 124 -7.55 -6.38 2.51
C ARG A 124 -8.96 -6.59 1.97
N LEU A 125 -9.20 -6.16 0.75
CA LEU A 125 -10.50 -6.24 0.07
C LEU A 125 -10.36 -7.15 -1.15
N ASP A 126 -11.17 -8.19 -1.22
CA ASP A 126 -11.21 -9.15 -2.32
C ASP A 126 -12.63 -9.17 -2.88
N GLY A 127 -12.83 -8.78 -4.14
CA GLY A 127 -14.15 -8.74 -4.80
C GLY A 127 -14.68 -10.13 -5.12
N GLY A 128 -13.79 -11.08 -5.43
CA GLY A 128 -14.15 -12.42 -5.81
C GLY A 128 -14.37 -12.55 -7.31
N ALA A 129 -15.60 -12.83 -7.74
CA ALA A 129 -15.94 -12.85 -9.16
C ALA A 129 -17.14 -11.97 -9.40
N GLY A 130 -17.30 -11.43 -10.60
CA GLY A 130 -18.31 -10.42 -10.86
C GLY A 130 -17.66 -9.15 -11.35
N ASP A 131 -18.48 -8.17 -11.75
CA ASP A 131 -17.97 -6.84 -12.09
C ASP A 131 -18.11 -5.98 -10.83
N ASP A 132 -17.02 -5.85 -10.07
CA ASP A 132 -17.05 -5.30 -8.71
C ASP A 132 -16.68 -3.82 -8.65
N TYR A 133 -17.22 -3.11 -7.65
CA TYR A 133 -16.82 -1.75 -7.29
C TYR A 133 -16.14 -1.77 -5.92
N ILE A 134 -14.84 -1.47 -5.86
CA ILE A 134 -14.06 -1.55 -4.62
C ILE A 134 -13.36 -0.24 -4.32
N PHE A 135 -13.64 0.35 -3.16
CA PHE A 135 -13.02 1.57 -2.65
C PHE A 135 -12.30 1.28 -1.33
N GLY A 136 -10.99 1.55 -1.25
CA GLY A 136 -10.18 1.40 -0.03
C GLY A 136 -10.46 2.48 1.02
N PHE A 137 -10.63 3.72 0.57
CA PHE A 137 -10.70 4.94 1.39
C PHE A 137 -9.38 5.32 2.08
N ASP A 138 -9.30 5.41 3.40
CA ASP A 138 -8.06 5.83 4.06
C ASP A 138 -7.35 4.58 4.57
N GLY A 139 -6.06 4.43 4.32
CA GLY A 139 -5.38 3.25 4.81
C GLY A 139 -4.11 2.91 4.08
N ARG A 140 -3.76 1.64 4.14
CA ARG A 140 -2.74 1.03 3.29
C ARG A 140 -3.38 -0.24 2.77
N ASP A 141 -4.07 -0.12 1.65
CA ASP A 141 -5.02 -1.13 1.23
C ASP A 141 -4.42 -2.10 0.23
N THR A 142 -4.84 -3.35 0.33
CA THR A 142 -4.55 -4.40 -0.63
C THR A 142 -5.86 -4.81 -1.26
N ILE A 143 -6.04 -4.44 -2.53
CA ILE A 143 -7.30 -4.62 -3.26
C ILE A 143 -7.10 -5.67 -4.36
N ILE A 144 -7.97 -6.67 -4.36
CA ILE A 144 -8.09 -7.70 -5.40
C ILE A 144 -9.49 -7.51 -6.00
N GLY A 145 -9.57 -7.16 -7.27
CA GLY A 145 -10.85 -7.17 -7.99
C GLY A 145 -11.34 -8.60 -8.15
N GLY A 146 -10.53 -9.40 -8.83
CA GLY A 146 -10.77 -10.84 -8.96
C GLY A 146 -11.03 -11.18 -10.41
N ALA A 147 -12.16 -11.84 -10.69
CA ALA A 147 -12.54 -12.19 -12.06
C ALA A 147 -13.75 -11.37 -12.52
N GLY A 148 -13.58 -10.54 -13.54
CA GLY A 148 -14.64 -9.73 -14.13
C GLY A 148 -14.07 -8.37 -14.52
N ASN A 149 -14.93 -7.41 -14.86
CA ASN A 149 -14.47 -6.03 -15.11
C ASN A 149 -14.67 -5.19 -13.85
N ASP A 150 -13.60 -4.99 -13.10
CA ASP A 150 -13.68 -4.34 -11.80
C ASP A 150 -13.33 -2.85 -11.86
N ALA A 151 -13.92 -2.06 -10.97
CA ALA A 151 -13.58 -0.66 -10.74
C ALA A 151 -12.97 -0.52 -9.35
N LEU A 152 -11.65 -0.31 -9.32
CA LEU A 152 -10.85 -0.32 -8.11
C LEU A 152 -10.33 1.10 -7.82
N ASP A 153 -10.49 1.55 -6.59
CA ASP A 153 -9.99 2.83 -6.09
C ASP A 153 -9.28 2.63 -4.74
N GLY A 154 -7.96 2.87 -4.70
CA GLY A 154 -7.17 2.75 -3.47
C GLY A 154 -7.53 3.81 -2.43
N GLY A 155 -7.90 5.03 -2.86
CA GLY A 155 -8.19 6.15 -1.97
C GLY A 155 -6.94 6.90 -1.49
N ASN A 156 -6.93 7.29 -0.22
CA ASN A 156 -5.80 7.93 0.44
C ASN A 156 -4.95 6.86 1.12
N GLY A 157 -3.66 6.80 0.82
CA GLY A 157 -2.87 5.74 1.41
C GLY A 157 -1.63 5.42 0.63
N ILE A 158 -1.12 4.22 0.87
CA ILE A 158 -0.16 3.58 -0.03
C ILE A 158 -0.79 2.26 -0.44
N ASP A 159 -1.42 2.23 -1.60
CA ASP A 159 -2.35 1.17 -1.94
C ASP A 159 -1.77 0.24 -3.01
N THR A 160 -2.17 -1.03 -2.95
CA THR A 160 -1.68 -2.08 -3.84
C THR A 160 -2.86 -2.81 -4.48
N ALA A 161 -2.97 -2.71 -5.80
CA ALA A 161 -3.86 -3.58 -6.58
C ALA A 161 -3.14 -4.91 -6.86
N VAL A 162 -3.80 -6.04 -6.68
CA VAL A 162 -3.18 -7.37 -6.79
C VAL A 162 -3.82 -8.19 -7.90
N PHE A 163 -2.98 -8.75 -8.76
CA PHE A 163 -3.34 -9.61 -9.88
C PHE A 163 -2.60 -10.94 -9.74
N ALA A 164 -3.33 -12.05 -9.64
CA ALA A 164 -2.74 -13.36 -9.30
C ALA A 164 -1.76 -13.92 -10.34
N GLY A 165 -1.85 -13.51 -11.61
CA GLY A 165 -0.99 -13.98 -12.70
C GLY A 165 0.32 -13.21 -12.83
N ALA A 166 1.26 -13.75 -13.61
CA ALA A 166 2.46 -13.03 -14.01
C ALA A 166 2.12 -11.79 -14.85
N ARG A 167 2.91 -10.71 -14.74
CA ARG A 167 2.68 -9.44 -15.45
C ARG A 167 2.53 -9.62 -16.96
N SER A 168 3.25 -10.57 -17.56
CA SER A 168 3.16 -10.86 -19.00
C SER A 168 1.80 -11.37 -19.47
N SER A 169 0.93 -11.81 -18.55
CA SER A 169 -0.44 -12.24 -18.83
C SER A 169 -1.41 -11.08 -18.95
N TYR A 170 -1.00 -9.86 -18.59
CA TYR A 170 -1.86 -8.68 -18.56
C TYR A 170 -1.40 -7.63 -19.57
N ALA A 171 -2.37 -6.99 -20.22
CA ALA A 171 -2.15 -5.80 -21.02
C ALA A 171 -2.55 -4.57 -20.20
N VAL A 172 -1.67 -3.58 -20.10
CA VAL A 172 -1.96 -2.32 -19.41
C VAL A 172 -2.21 -1.23 -20.44
N SER A 173 -3.25 -0.44 -20.23
CA SER A 173 -3.54 0.74 -21.04
C SER A 173 -3.76 1.97 -20.16
N VAL A 174 -3.44 3.14 -20.70
CA VAL A 174 -3.63 4.43 -20.03
C VAL A 174 -4.44 5.30 -20.98
N ALA A 175 -5.63 5.71 -20.54
CA ALA A 175 -6.48 6.60 -21.31
C ALA A 175 -5.97 8.06 -21.21
N PRO A 176 -6.37 8.95 -22.15
CA PRO A 176 -5.95 10.35 -22.13
C PRO A 176 -6.35 11.14 -20.88
N ASP A 177 -7.33 10.68 -20.11
CA ASP A 177 -7.76 11.26 -18.84
C ASP A 177 -6.98 10.70 -17.63
N GLY A 178 -5.98 9.86 -17.86
CA GLY A 178 -5.15 9.24 -16.83
C GLY A 178 -5.72 7.94 -16.28
N THR A 179 -6.91 7.51 -16.73
CA THR A 179 -7.50 6.23 -16.31
C THR A 179 -6.60 5.08 -16.73
N VAL A 180 -6.23 4.24 -15.77
CA VAL A 180 -5.41 3.04 -16.03
C VAL A 180 -6.32 1.84 -16.09
N THR A 181 -6.13 1.00 -17.10
CA THR A 181 -6.77 -0.31 -17.15
C THR A 181 -5.76 -1.44 -17.22
N VAL A 182 -6.08 -2.56 -16.56
CA VAL A 182 -5.31 -3.80 -16.57
C VAL A 182 -6.22 -4.90 -17.10
N THR A 183 -5.89 -5.47 -18.25
CA THR A 183 -6.70 -6.48 -18.94
C THR A 183 -6.01 -7.83 -18.91
N ASN A 184 -6.66 -8.86 -18.38
CA ASN A 184 -6.17 -10.23 -18.49
C ASN A 184 -6.28 -10.73 -19.93
N THR A 185 -5.14 -10.95 -20.58
CA THR A 185 -5.10 -11.35 -22.00
C THR A 185 -5.46 -12.81 -22.26
N ALA A 186 -5.53 -13.63 -21.21
CA ALA A 186 -5.95 -15.02 -21.30
C ALA A 186 -7.48 -15.18 -21.25
N ALA A 187 -8.20 -14.18 -20.73
CA ALA A 187 -9.66 -14.17 -20.65
C ALA A 187 -10.29 -13.81 -22.01
N PRO A 188 -11.59 -14.13 -22.22
CA PRO A 188 -12.34 -13.58 -23.34
C PRO A 188 -12.26 -12.04 -23.37
N ALA A 189 -12.20 -11.46 -24.58
CA ALA A 189 -12.06 -10.02 -24.72
C ALA A 189 -13.22 -9.26 -24.06
N GLY A 190 -12.91 -8.33 -23.15
CA GLY A 190 -13.87 -7.47 -22.46
C GLY A 190 -14.58 -8.12 -21.27
N THR A 191 -14.08 -9.23 -20.74
CA THR A 191 -14.67 -9.91 -19.56
C THR A 191 -13.77 -9.89 -18.33
N ASP A 192 -12.59 -9.29 -18.43
CA ASP A 192 -11.56 -9.30 -17.38
C ASP A 192 -10.64 -8.09 -17.62
N THR A 193 -11.18 -6.91 -17.35
CA THR A 193 -10.54 -5.62 -17.57
C THR A 193 -10.88 -4.68 -16.44
N ASP A 194 -9.89 -4.45 -15.60
CA ASP A 194 -10.05 -3.69 -14.38
C ASP A 194 -9.61 -2.26 -14.60
N THR A 195 -10.31 -1.33 -13.98
CA THR A 195 -9.98 0.09 -13.95
C THR A 195 -9.38 0.44 -12.59
N LEU A 196 -8.24 1.12 -12.60
CA LEU A 196 -7.47 1.44 -11.39
C LEU A 196 -7.41 2.95 -11.20
N ALA A 197 -7.77 3.41 -10.00
CA ALA A 197 -7.64 4.78 -9.54
C ALA A 197 -6.91 4.83 -8.19
N ASN A 198 -6.12 5.89 -7.95
CA ASN A 198 -5.45 6.15 -6.67
C ASN A 198 -4.68 4.94 -6.11
N PHE A 199 -3.92 4.26 -6.97
CA PHE A 199 -2.99 3.21 -6.54
C PHE A 199 -1.55 3.71 -6.71
N GLU A 200 -0.67 3.29 -5.81
CA GLU A 200 0.77 3.47 -5.96
C GLU A 200 1.43 2.22 -6.55
N PHE A 201 0.88 1.03 -6.25
CA PHE A 201 1.46 -0.26 -6.62
C PHE A 201 0.48 -1.19 -7.32
N VAL A 202 1.07 -2.02 -8.18
CA VAL A 202 0.42 -3.20 -8.72
C VAL A 202 1.30 -4.42 -8.46
N GLU A 203 0.75 -5.41 -7.76
CA GLU A 203 1.38 -6.69 -7.52
C GLU A 203 0.90 -7.70 -8.56
N PHE A 204 1.86 -8.33 -9.24
CA PHE A 204 1.64 -9.49 -10.09
C PHE A 204 2.26 -10.73 -9.42
N GLY A 205 1.86 -11.92 -9.85
CA GLY A 205 2.41 -13.18 -9.35
C GLY A 205 3.93 -13.36 -9.53
N ASP A 206 4.57 -12.53 -10.36
CA ASP A 206 6.02 -12.48 -10.59
C ASP A 206 6.71 -11.22 -10.02
N GLY A 207 5.98 -10.36 -9.31
CA GLY A 207 6.53 -9.23 -8.55
C GLY A 207 5.67 -7.97 -8.54
N THR A 208 6.05 -7.02 -7.68
CA THR A 208 5.39 -5.72 -7.53
C THR A 208 6.06 -4.64 -8.37
N VAL A 209 5.26 -3.77 -8.98
CA VAL A 209 5.72 -2.63 -9.79
C VAL A 209 4.97 -1.38 -9.37
N SER A 210 5.60 -0.21 -9.45
CA SER A 210 4.89 1.04 -9.18
C SER A 210 3.98 1.42 -10.35
N MET A 211 2.94 2.19 -10.07
CA MET A 211 2.05 2.69 -11.12
C MET A 211 2.80 3.51 -12.17
N ALA A 212 3.81 4.31 -11.78
CA ALA A 212 4.67 5.02 -12.72
C ALA A 212 5.46 4.08 -13.66
N GLN A 213 5.97 2.96 -13.14
CA GLN A 213 6.63 1.94 -13.97
C GLN A 213 5.65 1.15 -14.84
N LEU A 214 4.39 1.07 -14.42
CA LEU A 214 3.35 0.31 -15.10
C LEU A 214 2.77 1.06 -16.28
N THR A 215 2.48 2.35 -16.11
CA THR A 215 1.81 3.21 -17.09
C THR A 215 2.76 3.83 -18.10
N GLY A 216 4.06 3.84 -17.81
CA GLY A 216 5.04 4.56 -18.63
C GLY A 216 4.82 6.07 -18.63
N ASP A 217 4.02 6.59 -17.67
CA ASP A 217 4.05 7.99 -17.26
C ASP A 217 5.54 8.33 -17.03
N PRO A 218 6.10 9.41 -17.64
CA PRO A 218 7.51 9.68 -17.53
C PRO A 218 7.83 9.65 -16.05
N LEU A 219 8.73 8.74 -15.70
CA LEU A 219 9.32 8.66 -14.39
C LEU A 219 9.49 10.10 -13.90
N ARG A 220 8.85 10.47 -12.77
CA ARG A 220 9.36 11.60 -12.00
C ARG A 220 10.87 11.42 -11.80
N ALA A 221 11.35 10.18 -11.76
CA ALA A 221 12.76 9.87 -11.85
C ALA A 221 13.41 10.38 -13.15
N PRO A 222 14.43 11.25 -13.07
CA PRO A 222 15.26 11.59 -14.23
C PRO A 222 15.80 10.33 -14.95
N VAL A 223 16.08 10.47 -16.24
CA VAL A 223 16.59 9.38 -17.09
C VAL A 223 17.90 8.84 -16.53
N GLY A 224 18.00 7.50 -16.47
CA GLY A 224 19.20 6.81 -16.01
C GLY A 224 19.37 6.74 -14.49
N THR A 225 18.38 7.21 -13.72
CA THR A 225 18.40 7.11 -12.26
C THR A 225 18.06 5.70 -11.76
N LYS A 226 18.67 5.32 -10.65
CA LYS A 226 18.29 4.16 -9.83
C LYS A 226 17.25 4.64 -8.82
N ALA A 227 15.98 4.41 -9.10
CA ALA A 227 14.88 4.83 -8.24
C ALA A 227 14.66 3.83 -7.09
N ALA A 228 14.47 4.34 -5.87
CA ALA A 228 13.92 3.56 -4.75
C ALA A 228 12.41 3.42 -4.91
N GLY A 229 11.88 2.25 -4.50
CA GLY A 229 10.45 2.00 -4.42
C GLY A 229 9.97 2.26 -2.99
N PRO A 230 8.85 1.65 -2.59
CA PRO A 230 8.54 1.45 -1.18
C PRO A 230 9.21 0.19 -0.65
N GLY A 231 9.51 0.24 0.64
CA GLY A 231 10.16 -0.86 1.34
C GLY A 231 11.61 -0.53 1.65
N ALA A 232 12.42 -1.58 1.80
CA ALA A 232 13.83 -1.46 2.13
C ALA A 232 14.67 -1.93 0.94
N GLU A 233 14.98 -1.00 0.03
CA GLU A 233 15.69 -1.33 -1.20
C GLU A 233 17.20 -1.28 -1.02
N ALA A 234 17.89 -2.20 -1.70
CA ALA A 234 19.34 -2.19 -1.81
C ALA A 234 19.75 -1.73 -3.21
N LEU A 235 20.01 -0.43 -3.34
CA LEU A 235 20.54 0.18 -4.57
C LEU A 235 22.06 0.01 -4.61
N ALA A 236 22.59 -0.33 -5.79
CA ALA A 236 24.03 -0.52 -5.99
C ALA A 236 24.57 0.47 -7.02
N GLY A 237 25.58 1.26 -6.61
CA GLY A 237 26.43 2.07 -7.47
C GLY A 237 27.56 1.27 -8.12
N ASP A 238 28.38 1.92 -8.93
CA ASP A 238 29.56 1.32 -9.54
C ASP A 238 30.62 0.98 -8.48
N ALA A 239 30.94 -0.30 -8.33
CA ALA A 239 31.98 -0.76 -7.42
C ALA A 239 33.39 -0.21 -7.78
N ALA A 240 33.62 0.19 -9.03
CA ALA A 240 34.85 0.85 -9.44
C ALA A 240 34.85 2.37 -9.14
N GLY A 241 33.67 2.97 -8.90
CA GLY A 241 33.50 4.40 -8.64
C GLY A 241 33.94 5.29 -9.81
N THR A 242 33.83 4.77 -11.04
CA THR A 242 34.34 5.41 -12.26
C THR A 242 33.25 6.05 -13.11
N VAL A 243 32.01 5.58 -12.94
CA VAL A 243 30.83 6.12 -13.61
C VAL A 243 30.08 7.02 -12.62
N LYS A 244 29.42 8.04 -13.15
CA LYS A 244 28.55 8.93 -12.38
C LYS A 244 27.17 8.28 -12.33
N GLU A 245 26.70 7.93 -11.13
CA GLU A 245 25.36 7.41 -10.92
C GLU A 245 24.43 8.40 -10.22
N SER A 246 23.14 8.23 -10.48
CA SER A 246 22.08 9.00 -9.86
C SER A 246 21.10 8.07 -9.15
N PHE A 247 20.72 8.45 -7.94
CA PHE A 247 19.79 7.70 -7.08
C PHE A 247 18.58 8.57 -6.78
N PHE A 248 17.39 8.08 -7.09
CA PHE A 248 16.18 8.89 -7.01
C PHE A 248 15.23 8.37 -5.94
N PHE A 249 14.74 9.29 -5.09
CA PHE A 249 13.74 9.02 -4.06
C PHE A 249 12.57 10.00 -4.24
N ASP A 250 11.40 9.51 -4.63
CA ASP A 250 10.22 10.36 -4.81
C ASP A 250 9.54 10.66 -3.47
N THR A 251 10.13 11.58 -2.71
CA THR A 251 9.67 12.01 -1.39
C THR A 251 8.37 12.82 -1.39
N GLY A 252 7.88 13.22 -2.57
CA GLY A 252 6.64 13.98 -2.76
C GLY A 252 5.41 13.11 -2.94
N LEU A 253 5.57 11.79 -3.14
CA LEU A 253 4.47 10.83 -3.27
C LEU A 253 4.18 10.04 -1.99
N MET A 254 4.73 10.41 -0.83
CA MET A 254 4.53 9.68 0.44
C MET A 254 4.64 8.16 0.25
N LEU A 255 5.58 7.72 -0.59
CA LEU A 255 5.90 6.31 -0.76
C LEU A 255 6.19 5.73 0.61
N GLY A 256 5.96 4.43 0.82
CA GLY A 256 6.36 3.74 2.04
C GLY A 256 7.88 3.66 2.14
N LEU A 257 8.53 4.80 2.31
CA LEU A 257 9.97 4.97 2.40
C LEU A 257 10.38 4.09 3.58
N GLY A 258 11.01 2.95 3.32
CA GLY A 258 11.47 2.07 4.37
C GLY A 258 12.90 2.42 4.72
N LYS A 259 13.74 1.39 4.88
CA LYS A 259 15.15 1.53 5.23
C LYS A 259 16.00 1.13 4.06
N ASP A 260 16.19 2.07 3.14
CA ASP A 260 16.96 1.86 1.93
C ASP A 260 18.46 1.86 2.20
N SER A 261 19.20 1.32 1.25
CA SER A 261 20.64 1.30 1.26
C SER A 261 21.21 1.58 -0.12
N ILE A 262 22.25 2.41 -0.16
CA ILE A 262 23.09 2.60 -1.33
C ILE A 262 24.47 2.01 -1.03
N ALA A 263 24.81 0.95 -1.74
CA ALA A 263 26.17 0.40 -1.75
C ALA A 263 26.98 1.08 -2.86
N SER A 264 28.27 1.33 -2.60
CA SER A 264 29.21 1.90 -3.57
C SER A 264 28.85 3.30 -4.11
N PHE A 265 28.39 4.21 -3.24
CA PHE A 265 28.19 5.62 -3.59
C PHE A 265 29.55 6.29 -3.90
N GLY A 266 29.79 6.51 -5.18
CA GLY A 266 30.98 7.12 -5.76
C GLY A 266 31.11 8.61 -5.43
N LYS A 267 32.28 9.18 -5.72
CA LYS A 267 32.54 10.61 -5.48
C LYS A 267 31.75 11.52 -6.40
N THR A 268 31.43 11.04 -7.59
CA THR A 268 30.69 11.77 -8.63
C THR A 268 29.21 11.49 -8.60
N ASP A 269 28.74 10.63 -7.69
CA ASP A 269 27.35 10.23 -7.60
C ASP A 269 26.50 11.27 -6.89
N TYR A 270 25.19 11.21 -7.14
CA TYR A 270 24.24 12.16 -6.57
C TYR A 270 22.88 11.51 -6.26
N VAL A 271 22.24 12.09 -5.25
CA VAL A 271 20.89 11.77 -4.79
C VAL A 271 19.95 12.85 -5.31
N LEU A 272 18.78 12.43 -5.77
CA LEU A 272 17.67 13.30 -6.17
C LEU A 272 16.45 13.01 -5.32
N THR A 273 15.80 14.06 -4.83
CA THR A 273 14.52 13.97 -4.12
C THR A 273 13.51 14.96 -4.67
N THR A 274 12.20 14.69 -4.54
CA THR A 274 11.13 15.60 -4.96
C THR A 274 10.65 16.55 -3.86
N SER A 275 11.30 16.49 -2.69
CA SER A 275 11.14 17.40 -1.57
C SER A 275 12.49 17.66 -0.94
N ARG A 276 12.67 18.85 -0.38
CA ARG A 276 13.96 19.27 0.17
C ARG A 276 14.23 18.56 1.49
N ILE A 277 15.39 17.90 1.60
CA ILE A 277 15.89 17.34 2.86
C ILE A 277 16.17 18.49 3.83
N PHE A 278 15.82 18.29 5.11
CA PHE A 278 15.99 19.28 6.15
C PHE A 278 17.48 19.58 6.39
N ASP A 279 17.84 20.85 6.24
CA ASP A 279 19.13 21.41 6.64
C ASP A 279 18.86 22.44 7.75
N GLY A 280 19.11 22.03 8.99
CA GLY A 280 18.76 22.82 10.16
C GLY A 280 19.61 24.07 10.35
N ASN A 281 20.88 24.05 9.94
CA ASN A 281 21.78 25.20 10.07
C ASN A 281 21.82 26.06 8.80
N LYS A 282 21.23 25.55 7.69
CA LYS A 282 21.11 26.22 6.39
C LYS A 282 22.47 26.54 5.75
N ASP A 283 23.48 25.72 6.04
CA ASP A 283 24.82 25.87 5.45
C ASP A 283 24.98 25.14 4.11
N GLY A 284 23.94 24.43 3.65
CA GLY A 284 23.94 23.65 2.42
C GLY A 284 24.50 22.25 2.59
N ILE A 285 24.83 21.82 3.82
CA ILE A 285 25.33 20.49 4.14
C ILE A 285 24.28 19.75 4.96
N VAL A 286 23.75 18.69 4.37
CA VAL A 286 22.87 17.75 5.06
C VAL A 286 23.74 16.73 5.79
N GLU A 287 23.71 16.78 7.12
CA GLU A 287 24.35 15.77 7.97
C GLU A 287 23.41 14.60 8.25
N PHE A 288 23.94 13.39 8.20
CA PHE A 288 23.19 12.19 8.53
C PHE A 288 23.00 12.14 10.05
N GLY A 289 21.93 11.45 10.48
CA GLY A 289 21.64 11.28 11.90
C GLY A 289 22.74 10.53 12.65
N LYS A 290 22.66 10.51 13.98
CA LYS A 290 23.64 9.80 14.85
C LYS A 290 23.72 8.28 14.58
N ASN A 291 22.69 7.72 13.95
CA ASN A 291 22.61 6.34 13.48
C ASN A 291 23.35 6.12 12.15
N GLY A 292 23.89 7.17 11.52
CA GLY A 292 24.56 7.12 10.22
C GLY A 292 23.59 6.97 9.05
N LEU A 293 22.32 7.35 9.21
CA LEU A 293 21.29 7.29 8.18
C LEU A 293 20.86 8.68 7.74
N LEU A 294 20.55 8.83 6.46
CA LEU A 294 19.91 10.02 5.92
C LEU A 294 18.40 9.91 6.10
N ASP A 295 17.78 10.85 6.81
CA ASP A 295 16.32 10.95 6.89
C ASP A 295 15.77 11.69 5.66
N LEU A 296 14.87 11.06 4.93
CA LEU A 296 14.20 11.65 3.78
C LEU A 296 13.02 12.54 4.23
N PRO A 297 12.70 13.63 3.50
CA PRO A 297 11.53 14.46 3.79
C PRO A 297 10.23 13.65 3.63
N GLY A 298 9.23 13.95 4.47
CA GLY A 298 7.92 13.28 4.47
C GLY A 298 7.76 12.15 5.48
N ALA A 299 8.86 11.66 6.04
CA ALA A 299 8.93 10.57 7.03
C ALA A 299 7.99 10.66 8.26
N THR A 300 7.41 11.83 8.57
CA THR A 300 6.36 12.01 9.59
C THR A 300 5.33 13.10 9.24
N GLY A 301 5.08 13.41 7.96
CA GLY A 301 4.07 14.42 7.56
C GLY A 301 4.46 15.91 7.74
N VAL A 302 5.69 16.18 8.20
CA VAL A 302 6.33 17.51 8.22
C VAL A 302 7.83 17.28 8.13
N SER A 303 8.56 18.17 7.46
CA SER A 303 10.04 18.21 7.46
C SER A 303 10.56 17.83 8.85
N PRO A 304 11.43 16.81 9.00
CA PRO A 304 11.81 16.30 10.31
C PRO A 304 12.34 17.47 11.16
N ALA A 305 11.74 17.67 12.33
CA ALA A 305 12.02 18.81 13.21
C ALA A 305 13.46 18.80 13.76
N ASN A 306 14.19 17.69 13.57
CA ASN A 306 15.50 17.48 14.15
C ASN A 306 16.26 16.32 13.45
N PRO A 307 17.44 16.53 12.84
CA PRO A 307 18.29 15.46 12.31
C PRO A 307 18.91 14.54 13.39
N PHE A 308 18.62 14.80 14.67
CA PHE A 308 19.05 13.95 15.80
C PHE A 308 17.97 13.00 16.32
N GLU A 309 16.74 13.07 15.81
CA GLU A 309 15.61 12.18 16.16
C GLU A 309 15.27 11.39 14.89
N ALA A 310 15.71 10.13 14.85
CA ALA A 310 15.49 9.24 13.71
C ALA A 310 13.99 9.09 13.42
N SER A 311 13.58 9.31 12.17
CA SER A 311 12.24 8.90 11.76
C SER A 311 12.09 7.37 11.84
N ALA A 312 10.87 6.89 12.08
CA ALA A 312 10.59 5.45 12.09
C ALA A 312 10.53 4.84 10.67
N THR A 313 10.42 5.70 9.65
CA THR A 313 10.17 5.37 8.25
C THR A 313 10.93 6.37 7.36
N GLY A 314 11.60 5.90 6.30
CA GLY A 314 12.20 6.75 5.28
C GLY A 314 13.64 7.15 5.54
N GLN A 315 14.50 6.14 5.61
CA GLN A 315 15.92 6.30 5.91
C GLN A 315 16.80 5.64 4.86
N VAL A 316 17.88 6.30 4.49
CA VAL A 316 18.88 5.75 3.56
C VAL A 316 20.21 5.56 4.27
N SER A 317 20.69 4.33 4.30
CA SER A 317 22.09 4.04 4.64
C SER A 317 22.95 4.17 3.39
N MET A 318 24.12 4.79 3.48
CA MET A 318 24.98 4.97 2.31
C MET A 318 26.42 4.60 2.61
N LYS A 319 27.05 3.84 1.72
CA LYS A 319 28.45 3.44 1.82
C LYS A 319 29.17 3.68 0.51
N ASN A 320 30.42 4.10 0.55
CA ASN A 320 31.29 4.15 -0.61
C ASN A 320 31.75 2.73 -1.04
N ALA A 321 32.49 2.63 -2.15
CA ALA A 321 32.99 1.35 -2.69
C ALA A 321 33.93 0.60 -1.72
N ALA A 322 34.57 1.30 -0.78
CA ALA A 322 35.39 0.70 0.28
C ALA A 322 34.57 0.26 1.50
N GLY A 323 33.24 0.37 1.46
CA GLY A 323 32.33 0.03 2.56
C GLY A 323 32.28 1.07 3.68
N GLN A 324 32.89 2.23 3.51
CA GLN A 324 32.87 3.31 4.50
C GLN A 324 31.56 4.09 4.40
N ALA A 325 30.96 4.40 5.56
CA ALA A 325 29.71 5.15 5.59
C ALA A 325 29.90 6.57 5.05
N ILE A 326 28.95 7.01 4.22
CA ILE A 326 28.76 8.42 3.88
C ILE A 326 27.88 9.02 4.98
N THR A 327 28.27 10.19 5.50
CA THR A 327 27.58 10.83 6.63
C THR A 327 27.16 12.26 6.35
N LYS A 328 27.49 12.79 5.17
CA LYS A 328 27.16 14.16 4.76
C LYS A 328 26.94 14.21 3.26
N LEU A 329 26.00 15.06 2.85
CA LEU A 329 25.81 15.46 1.46
C LEU A 329 25.72 16.98 1.38
N HIS A 330 26.19 17.53 0.27
CA HIS A 330 26.05 18.93 -0.10
C HIS A 330 24.82 19.09 -0.98
N TYR A 331 24.03 20.12 -0.75
CA TYR A 331 22.91 20.49 -1.59
C TYR A 331 23.39 21.30 -2.80
N ASP A 332 23.30 20.72 -4.00
CA ASP A 332 23.85 21.31 -5.23
C ASP A 332 22.84 22.23 -5.95
N GLY A 333 21.55 22.13 -5.62
CA GLY A 333 20.51 23.02 -6.15
C GLY A 333 19.21 22.29 -6.51
N THR A 334 18.31 23.02 -7.17
CA THR A 334 17.02 22.51 -7.66
C THR A 334 16.97 22.52 -9.17
N VAL A 335 16.42 21.46 -9.77
CA VAL A 335 15.99 21.43 -11.16
C VAL A 335 14.48 21.28 -11.17
N SER A 336 13.76 22.13 -11.91
CA SER A 336 12.30 22.00 -12.06
C SER A 336 11.99 21.38 -13.43
N HIS A 337 11.13 20.38 -13.46
CA HIS A 337 10.67 19.72 -14.68
C HIS A 337 9.21 19.31 -14.52
N ASP A 338 8.36 19.66 -15.50
CA ASP A 338 6.93 19.36 -15.53
C ASP A 338 6.17 19.70 -14.24
N GLY A 339 6.51 20.84 -13.63
CA GLY A 339 5.86 21.33 -12.41
C GLY A 339 6.31 20.65 -11.12
N VAL A 340 7.31 19.76 -11.19
CA VAL A 340 7.94 19.10 -10.04
C VAL A 340 9.35 19.66 -9.83
N ASP A 341 9.68 19.94 -8.56
CA ASP A 341 11.02 20.37 -8.15
C ASP A 341 11.85 19.16 -7.71
N TYR A 342 13.05 19.03 -8.28
CA TYR A 342 14.04 18.00 -7.98
C TYR A 342 15.22 18.61 -7.24
N TYR A 343 15.45 18.17 -6.01
CA TYR A 343 16.53 18.63 -5.15
C TYR A 343 17.74 17.69 -5.29
N VAL A 344 18.89 18.24 -5.65
CA VAL A 344 20.11 17.47 -5.97
C VAL A 344 21.10 17.54 -4.82
N TYR A 345 21.65 16.39 -4.43
CA TYR A 345 22.61 16.25 -3.34
C TYR A 345 23.80 15.38 -3.72
N SER A 346 25.03 15.81 -3.46
CA SER A 346 26.24 15.03 -3.76
C SER A 346 27.33 15.18 -2.69
N GLN A 347 28.46 14.50 -2.84
CA GLN A 347 29.61 14.75 -1.95
C GLN A 347 30.27 16.11 -2.26
N ILE A 348 30.83 16.76 -1.23
CA ILE A 348 31.58 18.01 -1.43
C ILE A 348 32.73 17.77 -2.40
N GLY A 349 32.79 18.59 -3.46
CA GLY A 349 33.82 18.46 -4.50
C GLY A 349 33.58 17.32 -5.49
N SER A 350 32.35 16.81 -5.59
CA SER A 350 31.94 15.77 -6.54
C SER A 350 32.10 16.15 -8.01
N GLY A 351 32.02 17.45 -8.32
CA GLY A 351 31.91 17.93 -9.70
C GLY A 351 30.54 17.63 -10.33
N VAL A 352 29.54 17.27 -9.52
CA VAL A 352 28.13 17.20 -9.94
C VAL A 352 27.62 18.61 -10.18
N THR A 353 26.83 18.76 -11.25
CA THR A 353 26.18 20.01 -11.63
C THR A 353 24.72 19.71 -11.96
N LEU A 354 23.86 20.73 -11.94
CA LEU A 354 22.44 20.58 -12.29
C LEU A 354 22.23 20.12 -13.74
N ALA A 355 23.21 20.31 -14.62
CA ALA A 355 23.17 19.82 -16.00
C ALA A 355 23.34 18.30 -16.13
N ASP A 356 23.76 17.62 -15.06
CA ASP A 356 23.81 16.16 -15.01
C ASP A 356 22.42 15.53 -14.82
N VAL A 357 21.42 16.31 -14.41
CA VAL A 357 20.03 15.85 -14.30
C VAL A 357 19.38 15.94 -15.67
N VAL A 358 19.10 14.79 -16.28
CA VAL A 358 18.51 14.69 -17.61
C VAL A 358 17.10 14.10 -17.51
N PHE A 359 16.13 14.77 -18.12
CA PHE A 359 14.77 14.27 -18.29
C PHE A 359 14.53 13.81 -19.73
N ALA A 360 13.56 12.93 -19.94
CA ALA A 360 13.22 12.36 -21.25
C ALA A 360 12.44 13.36 -22.13
#